data_AF-E3ZLX9-F1
#
_entry.id   AF-E3ZLX9-F1
#
_cell.length_a   1.000
_cell.length_b   1.000
_cell.length_c   1.000
_cell.angle_alpha   90.00
_cell.angle_beta   90.00
_cell.angle_gamma   90.00
#
_symmetry.space_group_name_H-M   'P 1'
#
loop_
_entity.id
_entity.type
_entity.pdbx_description
1 polymer ?
#
loop_
_entity_poly.entity_id
_entity_poly.type
_entity_poly.pdbx_seq_one_letter_code
_entity_poly.pdbx_strand_id
1 'polypeptide(L)'
;MDWRRTQMIFIVTLLILNLFLAVIYFNKQLSDDPDTIGNETLEERLKADNITYPNLSSKPTNGAIFTTERAAFTAKDVSDLSGQSITLKDNNKEIYSVLQTPIKAGKKGNRFFL
;
A
#
# COMPACT_ATOMS: atom_id res chain seq x y z
N MET A 1 46.96 39.56 -22.55
CA MET A 1 46.15 38.41 -22.09
C MET A 1 45.79 37.61 -23.32
N ASP A 2 46.22 36.35 -23.38
CA ASP A 2 46.09 35.53 -24.59
C ASP A 2 44.64 35.06 -24.76
N TRP A 3 43.83 35.88 -25.42
CA TRP A 3 42.40 35.63 -25.70
C TRP A 3 42.14 34.26 -26.33
N ARG A 4 43.04 33.82 -27.22
CA ARG A 4 42.98 32.49 -27.86
C ARG A 4 43.16 31.32 -26.88
N ARG A 5 43.94 31.51 -25.79
CA ARG A 5 44.14 30.45 -24.79
C ARG A 5 42.88 30.24 -23.95
N THR A 6 42.22 31.32 -23.53
CA THR A 6 40.97 31.23 -22.75
C THR A 6 39.84 30.60 -23.57
N GLN A 7 39.71 30.95 -24.85
CA GLN A 7 38.72 30.35 -25.75
C GLN A 7 38.91 28.83 -25.91
N MET A 8 40.15 28.37 -26.03
CA MET A 8 40.45 26.94 -26.14
C MET A 8 40.08 26.18 -24.86
N ILE A 9 40.46 26.70 -23.68
CA ILE A 9 40.18 26.06 -22.39
C ILE A 9 38.66 25.95 -22.15
N PHE A 10 37.89 26.96 -22.55
CA PHE A 10 36.42 26.94 -22.45
C PHE A 10 35.81 25.80 -23.27
N ILE A 11 36.25 25.65 -24.52
CA ILE A 11 35.77 24.60 -25.43
C ILE A 11 36.15 23.21 -24.90
N VAL A 12 37.40 23.02 -24.46
CA VAL A 12 37.87 21.73 -23.93
C VAL A 12 37.11 21.33 -22.66
N THR A 13 36.92 22.27 -21.74
CA THR A 13 36.18 22.00 -20.49
C THR A 13 34.73 21.63 -20.77
N LEU A 14 34.06 22.34 -21.68
CA LEU A 14 32.69 22.06 -22.07
C LEU A 14 32.56 20.72 -22.80
N LEU A 15 33.58 20.32 -23.57
CA LEU A 15 33.62 19.02 -24.24
C LEU A 15 33.81 17.86 -23.26
N ILE A 16 34.70 18.00 -22.28
CA ILE A 16 34.89 17.01 -21.21
C ILE A 16 33.60 16.87 -20.39
N LEU A 17 32.94 18.00 -20.07
CA LEU A 17 31.66 18.00 -19.37
C LEU A 17 30.58 17.27 -20.18
N ASN A 18 30.43 17.58 -21.47
CA ASN A 18 29.45 16.91 -22.32
C ASN A 18 29.69 15.40 -22.42
N LEU A 19 30.95 14.97 -22.53
CA LEU A 19 31.29 13.54 -22.56
C LEU A 19 30.94 12.86 -21.22
N PHE A 20 31.24 13.51 -20.11
CA PHE A 20 30.86 13.01 -18.77
C PHE A 20 29.34 12.88 -18.62
N LEU A 21 28.58 13.88 -19.05
CA LEU A 21 27.11 13.81 -19.05
C LEU A 21 26.58 12.70 -19.95
N ALA A 22 27.14 12.51 -21.15
CA ALA A 22 26.73 11.43 -22.05
C ALA A 22 26.95 10.05 -21.41
N VAL A 23 28.11 9.84 -20.79
CA VAL A 23 28.43 8.58 -20.08
C VAL A 23 27.45 8.34 -18.93
N ILE A 24 27.13 9.35 -18.11
CA ILE A 24 26.13 9.21 -17.03
C ILE A 24 24.73 8.94 -17.59
N TYR A 25 24.35 9.61 -18.68
CA TYR A 25 23.06 9.43 -19.31
C TYR A 25 22.86 8.01 -19.84
N PHE A 26 23.85 7.47 -20.56
CA PHE A 26 23.81 6.08 -21.03
C PHE A 26 23.88 5.07 -19.88
N ASN A 27 24.69 5.31 -18.84
CA ASN A 27 24.72 4.45 -17.65
C ASN A 27 23.40 4.48 -16.88
N LYS A 28 22.74 5.64 -16.74
CA LYS A 28 21.41 5.73 -16.13
C LYS A 28 20.37 4.97 -16.93
N GLN A 29 20.38 5.07 -18.27
CA GLN A 29 19.46 4.28 -19.10
C GLN A 29 19.68 2.77 -18.97
N LEU A 30 20.91 2.33 -18.70
CA LEU A 30 21.23 0.92 -18.40
C LEU A 30 20.91 0.52 -16.94
N SER A 31 20.89 1.49 -16.02
CA SER A 31 20.61 1.28 -14.59
C SER A 31 19.17 1.60 -14.18
N ASP A 32 18.35 2.06 -15.12
CA ASP A 32 16.89 2.21 -14.98
C ASP A 32 16.17 0.85 -14.95
N ASP A 33 16.93 -0.26 -14.96
CA ASP A 33 16.46 -1.51 -14.39
C ASP A 33 16.57 -1.41 -12.86
N PRO A 34 15.46 -1.15 -12.13
CA PRO A 34 15.48 -0.99 -10.68
C PRO A 34 16.00 -2.25 -9.96
N ASP A 35 16.17 -3.36 -10.66
CA ASP A 35 16.73 -4.60 -10.12
C ASP A 35 18.27 -4.57 -9.98
N THR A 36 18.97 -3.55 -10.51
CA THR A 36 20.45 -3.52 -10.53
C THR A 36 21.11 -2.45 -9.65
N ILE A 37 20.36 -1.49 -9.09
CA ILE A 37 20.89 -0.52 -8.10
C ILE A 37 20.87 -1.19 -6.71
N GLY A 38 21.71 -2.21 -6.56
CA GLY A 38 21.81 -3.00 -5.35
C GLY A 38 21.98 -4.45 -5.71
N ASN A 39 23.23 -4.87 -5.92
CA ASN A 39 23.60 -6.27 -6.16
C ASN A 39 23.35 -7.19 -4.94
N GLU A 40 22.51 -6.75 -4.01
CA GLU A 40 22.10 -7.45 -2.83
C GLU A 40 20.59 -7.64 -2.97
N THR A 41 20.18 -8.89 -3.16
CA THR A 41 18.76 -9.24 -3.13
C THR A 41 18.17 -8.79 -1.79
N LEU A 42 16.89 -8.38 -1.77
CA LEU A 42 16.20 -8.01 -0.53
C LEU A 42 16.38 -9.08 0.56
N GLU A 43 16.44 -10.34 0.15
CA GLU A 43 16.66 -11.51 0.99
C GLU A 43 18.06 -11.53 1.65
N GLU A 44 19.11 -11.13 0.92
CA GLU A 44 20.47 -11.00 1.46
C GLU A 44 20.56 -9.88 2.50
N ARG A 45 19.88 -8.75 2.27
CA ARG A 45 19.80 -7.65 3.25
C ARG A 45 19.06 -8.05 4.52
N LEU A 46 17.92 -8.72 4.38
CA LEU A 46 17.15 -9.21 5.53
C LEU A 46 17.96 -10.22 6.36
N LYS A 47 18.74 -11.08 5.72
CA LYS A 47 19.67 -12.00 6.40
C LYS A 47 20.81 -11.26 7.11
N ALA A 48 21.40 -10.24 6.48
CA ALA A 48 22.46 -9.43 7.08
C ALA A 48 21.98 -8.71 8.37
N ASP A 49 20.72 -8.25 8.38
CA ASP A 49 20.09 -7.59 9.53
C ASP A 49 19.51 -8.57 10.58
N ASN A 50 19.77 -9.88 10.45
CA ASN A 50 19.25 -10.93 11.34
C ASN A 50 17.71 -10.98 11.42
N ILE A 51 17.02 -10.52 10.38
CA ILE A 51 15.55 -10.56 10.31
C ILE A 51 15.12 -11.96 9.85
N THR A 52 14.52 -12.73 10.76
CA THR A 52 13.95 -14.05 10.43
C THR A 52 12.53 -13.88 9.88
N TYR A 53 12.29 -14.38 8.67
CA TYR A 53 10.96 -14.38 8.05
C TYR A 53 10.49 -15.80 7.74
N PRO A 54 9.17 -16.09 7.87
CA PRO A 54 8.60 -17.38 7.46
C PRO A 54 8.62 -17.53 5.93
N ASN A 55 8.32 -18.72 5.42
CA ASN A 55 8.24 -18.94 3.96
C ASN A 55 7.17 -18.02 3.32
N LEU A 56 7.62 -16.95 2.66
CA LEU A 56 6.77 -15.99 1.99
C LEU A 56 6.36 -16.57 0.62
N SER A 57 5.09 -16.42 0.26
CA SER A 57 4.62 -16.85 -1.05
C SER A 57 5.24 -15.97 -2.14
N SER A 58 6.18 -16.52 -2.90
CA SER A 58 6.81 -15.84 -4.06
C SER A 58 5.93 -15.82 -5.31
N LYS A 59 4.69 -16.34 -5.22
CA LYS A 59 3.79 -16.43 -6.38
C LYS A 59 3.05 -15.10 -6.58
N PRO A 60 3.04 -14.55 -7.82
CA PRO A 60 2.20 -13.40 -8.12
C PRO A 60 0.74 -13.80 -7.89
N THR A 61 0.11 -13.14 -6.92
CA THR A 61 -1.29 -13.38 -6.58
C THR A 61 -2.12 -12.34 -7.29
N ASN A 62 -3.00 -12.77 -8.18
CA ASN A 62 -3.98 -11.88 -8.80
C ASN A 62 -5.07 -11.58 -7.77
N GLY A 63 -5.11 -10.33 -7.30
CA GLY A 63 -6.19 -9.82 -6.48
C GLY A 63 -7.26 -9.16 -7.36
N ALA A 64 -8.53 -9.38 -7.05
CA ALA A 64 -9.63 -8.59 -7.60
C ALA A 64 -9.96 -7.44 -6.64
N ILE A 65 -10.24 -6.26 -7.18
CA ILE A 65 -10.78 -5.15 -6.40
C ILE A 65 -12.28 -5.41 -6.22
N PHE A 66 -12.71 -5.58 -4.97
CA PHE A 66 -14.11 -5.69 -4.63
C PHE A 66 -14.63 -4.31 -4.22
N THR A 67 -15.56 -3.78 -5.00
CA THR A 67 -16.35 -2.60 -4.62
C THR A 67 -17.70 -3.08 -4.12
N THR A 68 -18.08 -2.66 -2.92
CA THR A 68 -19.41 -2.93 -2.35
C THR A 68 -20.01 -1.64 -1.85
N GLU A 69 -21.31 -1.47 -2.05
CA GLU A 69 -22.07 -0.37 -1.49
C GLU A 69 -22.81 -0.83 -0.24
N ARG A 70 -22.83 0.01 0.79
CA ARG A 70 -23.66 -0.23 1.98
C ARG A 70 -25.13 -0.20 1.59
N ALA A 71 -25.81 -1.34 1.67
CA ALA A 71 -27.24 -1.45 1.49
C ALA A 71 -27.98 -0.60 2.55
N ALA A 72 -28.99 0.14 2.13
CA ALA A 72 -29.86 0.88 3.03
C ALA A 72 -30.95 -0.06 3.58
N PHE A 73 -31.16 -0.04 4.88
CA PHE A 73 -32.21 -0.78 5.57
C PHE A 73 -33.57 -0.11 5.34
N THR A 74 -34.58 -0.92 5.03
CA THR A 74 -35.96 -0.49 4.88
C THR A 74 -36.75 -0.73 6.18
N ALA A 75 -37.89 -0.07 6.32
CA ALA A 75 -38.77 -0.27 7.49
C ALA A 75 -39.27 -1.72 7.61
N LYS A 76 -39.30 -2.48 6.51
CA LYS A 76 -39.67 -3.91 6.49
C LYS A 76 -38.57 -4.81 7.04
N ASP A 77 -37.30 -4.45 6.84
CA ASP A 77 -36.17 -5.23 7.36
C ASP A 77 -36.06 -5.13 8.89
N VAL A 78 -36.67 -4.08 9.45
CA VAL A 78 -36.60 -3.73 10.86
C VAL A 78 -37.91 -4.07 11.59
N SER A 79 -39.02 -4.26 10.87
CA SER A 79 -40.33 -4.55 11.46
C SER A 79 -40.42 -5.90 12.15
N ASP A 80 -39.62 -6.87 11.71
CA ASP A 80 -39.63 -8.24 12.24
C ASP A 80 -38.83 -8.35 13.55
N LEU A 81 -38.07 -7.32 13.90
CA LEU A 81 -37.21 -7.27 15.08
C LEU A 81 -38.02 -6.82 16.31
N SER A 82 -38.69 -7.79 16.94
CA SER A 82 -39.47 -7.58 18.17
C SER A 82 -38.60 -7.57 19.44
N GLY A 83 -39.03 -6.85 20.48
CA GLY A 83 -38.35 -6.82 21.79
C GLY A 83 -37.16 -5.84 21.91
N GLN A 84 -36.94 -5.00 20.89
CA GLN A 84 -35.87 -4.01 20.87
C GLN A 84 -36.36 -2.67 20.29
N SER A 85 -35.80 -1.57 20.78
CA SER A 85 -36.01 -0.23 20.21
C SER A 85 -34.97 0.00 19.13
N ILE A 86 -35.39 0.39 17.93
CA ILE A 86 -34.50 0.49 16.77
C ILE A 86 -34.56 1.90 16.20
N THR A 87 -33.40 2.47 15.92
CA THR A 87 -33.22 3.77 15.28
C THR A 87 -32.29 3.61 14.09
N LEU A 88 -32.75 3.98 12.91
CA LEU A 88 -31.93 4.02 11.71
C LEU A 88 -31.14 5.33 11.68
N LYS A 89 -29.82 5.23 11.50
CA LYS A 89 -28.90 6.37 11.38
C LYS A 89 -28.19 6.32 10.03
N ASP A 90 -27.52 7.42 9.68
CA ASP A 90 -26.75 7.57 8.43
C ASP A 90 -27.53 7.16 7.17
N ASN A 91 -28.66 7.84 6.88
CA ASN A 91 -29.54 7.54 5.74
C ASN A 91 -29.93 6.05 5.66
N ASN A 92 -30.28 5.46 6.80
CA ASN A 92 -30.63 4.06 6.97
C ASN A 92 -29.53 3.06 6.63
N LYS A 93 -28.24 3.44 6.70
CA LYS A 93 -27.11 2.53 6.51
C LYS A 93 -26.57 1.97 7.82
N GLU A 94 -27.09 2.45 8.95
CA GLU A 94 -26.74 2.01 10.29
C GLU A 94 -27.99 1.70 11.11
N ILE A 95 -27.97 0.57 11.81
CA ILE A 95 -29.01 0.18 12.77
C ILE A 95 -28.47 0.41 14.17
N TYR A 96 -29.08 1.32 14.91
CA TYR A 96 -28.87 1.46 16.34
C TYR A 96 -30.01 0.77 17.07
N SER A 97 -29.72 -0.27 17.87
CA SER A 97 -30.74 -1.02 18.58
C SER A 97 -30.44 -1.17 20.08
N VAL A 98 -31.48 -0.99 20.90
CA VAL A 98 -31.44 -1.17 22.35
C VAL A 98 -32.48 -2.22 22.75
N LEU A 99 -32.03 -3.31 23.37
CA LEU A 99 -32.91 -4.36 23.87
C LEU A 99 -33.79 -3.82 25.01
N GLN A 100 -35.09 -4.09 24.96
CA GLN A 100 -36.01 -3.64 26.02
C GLN A 100 -35.81 -4.43 27.32
N THR A 101 -35.35 -5.68 27.22
CA THR A 101 -34.97 -6.50 28.36
C THR A 101 -33.49 -6.82 28.29
N PRO A 102 -32.71 -6.58 29.37
CA PRO A 102 -31.29 -6.89 29.37
C PRO A 102 -31.10 -8.41 29.37
N ILE A 103 -30.42 -8.93 28.34
CA ILE A 103 -30.04 -10.34 28.26
C ILE A 103 -28.71 -10.56 28.98
N LYS A 104 -28.61 -11.65 29.75
CA LYS A 104 -27.34 -12.06 30.34
C LYS A 104 -26.42 -12.56 29.22
N ALA A 105 -25.38 -11.78 28.90
CA ALA A 105 -24.32 -12.25 28.01
C ALA A 105 -23.59 -13.43 28.68
N GLY A 106 -23.43 -14.53 27.95
CA GLY A 106 -22.69 -15.69 28.44
C GLY A 106 -21.26 -15.31 28.85
N LYS A 107 -20.76 -15.92 29.93
CA LYS A 107 -19.34 -15.80 30.30
C LYS A 107 -18.47 -16.26 29.13
N LYS A 108 -17.42 -15.48 28.84
CA LYS A 108 -16.43 -15.69 27.77
C LYS A 108 -16.00 -17.17 27.72
N GLY A 109 -16.53 -17.94 26.76
CA GLY A 109 -16.24 -19.37 26.63
C GLY A 109 -17.22 -20.18 25.78
N ASN A 110 -18.52 -19.87 25.77
CA ASN A 110 -19.49 -20.65 25.00
C ASN A 110 -19.76 -20.00 23.64
N ARG A 111 -19.02 -20.46 22.64
CA ARG A 111 -19.28 -20.21 21.22
C ARG A 111 -20.66 -20.75 20.85
N PHE A 112 -21.67 -19.90 20.86
CA PHE A 112 -22.91 -20.15 20.11
C PHE A 112 -22.77 -19.47 18.76
N PHE A 113 -22.33 -20.25 17.77
CA PHE A 113 -22.57 -19.98 16.36
C PHE A 113 -23.71 -20.92 15.95
N LEU A 114 -24.86 -20.34 15.60
CA LEU A 114 -25.86 -20.99 14.75
C LEU A 114 -25.67 -20.45 13.34
#